data_AF-A0AB73KWL3-F1
#
_entry.id   AF-A0AB73KWL3-F1
#
_cell.length_a   1.000
_cell.length_b   1.000
_cell.length_c   1.000
_cell.angle_alpha   90.00
_cell.angle_beta   90.00
_cell.angle_gamma   90.00
#
_symmetry.space_group_name_H-M   'P 1'
#
loop_
_entity.id
_entity.type
_entity.pdbx_description
1 polymer ?
#
loop_
_entity_poly.entity_id
_entity_poly.type
_entity_poly.pdbx_seq_one_letter_code
_entity_poly.pdbx_strand_id
1 'polypeptide(L)'
;MVKIAEQHQLGRFDDAFTVEWFISLRPTRPKVRIYAFESGVVRHQADTEPQVFRWDQIATVSQSVVNRFTNGRYKGTSFRYALTRTDGAQIHFLGSYKDSAYARRADPNHWARRYNQLGQRANQRVSQLLLPSAVEALRRGDSLAFGKIAISADGIQSKTGLVPWADISSVSADNGYVTINGAGTFWS
;
A
#
# COMPACT_ATOMS: atom_id res chain seq x y z
N MET A 1 7.31 17.19 -17.07
CA MET A 1 7.27 15.82 -16.52
C MET A 1 8.43 14.96 -17.03
N VAL A 2 8.69 14.90 -18.34
CA VAL A 2 9.85 14.15 -18.90
C VAL A 2 11.19 14.55 -18.27
N LYS A 3 11.51 15.84 -18.21
CA LYS A 3 12.74 16.34 -17.58
C LYS A 3 12.91 15.94 -16.10
N ILE A 4 11.81 15.93 -15.33
CA ILE A 4 11.81 15.49 -13.92
C ILE A 4 12.02 13.97 -13.85
N ALA A 5 11.39 13.20 -14.74
CA ALA A 5 11.54 11.76 -14.79
C ALA A 5 12.98 11.35 -15.14
N GLU A 6 13.62 12.04 -16.08
CA GLU A 6 15.02 11.84 -16.44
C GLU A 6 15.97 12.19 -15.28
N GLN A 7 15.80 13.38 -14.70
CA GLN A 7 16.62 13.83 -13.57
C GLN A 7 16.57 12.86 -12.38
N HIS A 8 15.40 12.29 -12.11
CA HIS A 8 15.19 11.36 -11.00
C HIS A 8 15.31 9.89 -11.41
N GLN A 9 15.71 9.58 -12.65
CA GLN A 9 15.86 8.21 -13.17
C GLN A 9 14.60 7.34 -12.95
N LEU A 10 13.42 7.93 -13.17
CA LEU A 10 12.14 7.26 -12.92
C LEU A 10 11.82 6.20 -13.98
N GLY A 11 12.56 6.18 -15.09
CA GLY A 11 12.35 5.24 -16.18
C GLY A 11 11.12 5.60 -17.02
N ARG A 12 10.52 4.58 -17.64
CA ARG A 12 9.44 4.75 -18.61
C ARG A 12 8.16 5.25 -17.92
N PHE A 13 7.47 6.18 -18.57
CA PHE A 13 6.11 6.60 -18.19
C PHE A 13 5.13 5.44 -18.36
N ASP A 14 4.26 5.26 -17.36
CA ASP A 14 3.27 4.19 -17.32
C ASP A 14 1.84 4.73 -17.44
N ASP A 15 1.45 5.66 -16.57
CA ASP A 15 0.07 6.15 -16.49
C ASP A 15 -0.02 7.52 -15.79
N ALA A 16 -1.15 8.19 -15.91
CA ALA A 16 -1.44 9.44 -15.22
C ALA A 16 -2.84 9.44 -14.62
N PHE A 17 -2.93 9.92 -13.38
CA PHE A 17 -4.17 9.98 -12.61
C PHE A 17 -4.43 11.40 -12.16
N THR A 18 -5.67 11.85 -12.29
CA THR A 18 -6.13 13.07 -11.61
C THR A 18 -6.94 12.61 -10.42
N VAL A 19 -6.48 12.96 -9.22
CA VAL A 19 -7.13 12.56 -7.97
C VAL A 19 -7.66 13.78 -7.23
N GLU A 20 -8.89 13.66 -6.76
CA GLU A 20 -9.53 14.64 -5.89
C GLU A 20 -9.42 14.15 -4.44
N TRP A 21 -8.71 14.88 -3.59
CA TRP A 21 -8.50 14.46 -2.20
C TRP A 21 -9.76 14.68 -1.37
N PHE A 22 -10.44 13.61 -0.95
CA PHE A 22 -11.76 13.62 -0.27
C PHE A 22 -11.82 14.14 1.19
N ILE A 23 -10.91 14.99 1.66
CA ILE A 23 -11.00 15.54 3.02
C ILE A 23 -11.41 17.02 2.93
N SER A 24 -12.61 17.32 3.42
CA SER A 24 -13.23 18.65 3.67
C SER A 24 -14.16 19.27 2.61
N LEU A 25 -15.24 19.87 3.14
CA LEU A 25 -16.39 20.52 2.51
C LEU A 25 -16.05 21.85 1.81
N ARG A 26 -15.02 21.91 0.95
CA ARG A 26 -14.73 23.12 0.15
C ARG A 26 -14.75 22.83 -1.36
N PRO A 27 -15.47 23.65 -2.16
CA PRO A 27 -15.76 23.38 -3.58
C PRO A 27 -14.62 23.70 -4.56
N THR A 28 -13.48 24.22 -4.10
CA THR A 28 -12.33 24.59 -4.95
C THR A 28 -11.08 23.82 -4.53
N ARG A 29 -10.93 22.57 -4.99
CA ARG A 29 -9.71 21.78 -4.75
C ARG A 29 -8.73 21.91 -5.91
N PRO A 30 -7.43 22.13 -5.66
CA PRO A 30 -6.42 21.96 -6.69
C PRO A 30 -6.39 20.48 -7.10
N LYS A 31 -6.52 20.22 -8.40
CA LYS A 31 -6.41 18.87 -8.97
C LYS A 31 -5.00 18.35 -8.73
N VAL A 32 -4.86 17.28 -7.95
CA VAL A 32 -3.58 16.60 -7.77
C VAL A 32 -3.43 15.61 -8.92
N ARG A 33 -2.30 15.70 -9.62
CA ARG A 33 -1.93 14.75 -10.67
C ARG A 33 -0.85 13.82 -10.15
N ILE A 34 -1.06 12.52 -10.31
CA ILE A 34 -0.07 11.49 -10.05
C ILE A 34 0.39 10.96 -11.40
N TYR A 35 1.68 11.08 -11.68
CA TYR A 35 2.32 10.48 -12.85
C TYR A 35 3.08 9.25 -12.40
N ALA A 36 2.73 8.09 -12.94
CA ALA A 36 3.36 6.82 -12.64
C ALA A 36 4.47 6.51 -13.63
N PHE A 37 5.57 6.02 -13.09
CA PHE A 37 6.74 5.57 -13.83
C PHE A 37 7.22 4.23 -13.26
N GLU A 38 8.13 3.58 -13.98
CA GLU A 38 8.70 2.29 -13.58
C GLU A 38 9.33 2.30 -12.19
N SER A 39 10.13 3.33 -11.87
CA SER A 39 10.90 3.43 -10.63
C SER A 39 10.32 4.38 -9.59
N GLY A 40 9.13 4.95 -9.83
CA GLY A 40 8.52 5.87 -8.88
C GLY A 40 7.25 6.55 -9.37
N VAL A 41 6.79 7.51 -8.59
CA VAL A 41 5.70 8.41 -8.96
C VAL A 41 6.08 9.87 -8.73
N VAL A 42 5.48 10.75 -9.53
CA VAL A 42 5.53 12.20 -9.31
C VAL A 42 4.14 12.67 -8.91
N ARG A 43 4.04 13.27 -7.73
CA ARG A 43 2.87 14.01 -7.28
C ARG A 43 3.03 15.47 -7.67
N HIS A 44 2.08 15.97 -8.45
CA HIS A 44 2.06 17.37 -8.86
C HIS A 44 0.72 17.99 -8.46
N GLN A 45 0.79 19.09 -7.72
CA GLN A 45 -0.36 19.91 -7.37
C GLN A 45 -0.11 21.31 -7.91
N ALA A 46 -1.16 21.97 -8.41
CA ALA A 46 -1.05 23.34 -8.91
C ALA A 46 -0.40 24.24 -7.84
N ASP A 47 0.47 25.14 -8.30
CA ASP A 47 1.16 26.15 -7.48
C ASP A 47 2.09 25.57 -6.39
N THR A 48 2.55 24.32 -6.56
CA THR A 48 3.53 23.67 -5.68
C THR A 48 4.59 22.94 -6.47
N GLU A 49 5.80 22.82 -5.91
CA GLU A 49 6.88 22.03 -6.50
C GLU A 49 6.47 20.55 -6.58
N PRO A 50 6.66 19.88 -7.74
CA PRO A 50 6.39 18.46 -7.86
C PRO A 50 7.20 17.63 -6.85
N GLN A 51 6.50 16.72 -6.17
CA GLN A 51 7.13 15.80 -5.22
C GLN A 51 7.41 14.46 -5.90
N VAL A 52 8.65 14.01 -5.83
CA VAL A 52 9.09 12.73 -6.39
C VAL A 52 9.21 11.67 -5.31
N PHE A 53 8.59 10.53 -5.55
CA PHE A 53 8.65 9.35 -4.71
C PHE A 53 9.25 8.20 -5.52
N ARG A 54 10.57 8.04 -5.45
CA ARG A 54 11.25 6.86 -6.00
C ARG A 54 11.05 5.67 -5.07
N TRP A 55 10.86 4.48 -5.64
CA TRP A 55 10.62 3.26 -4.85
C TRP A 55 11.76 2.91 -3.89
N ASP A 56 13.01 3.20 -4.26
CA ASP A 56 14.20 2.97 -3.45
C ASP A 56 14.39 3.98 -2.30
N GLN A 57 13.59 5.04 -2.27
CA GLN A 57 13.59 6.03 -1.18
C GLN A 57 12.43 5.82 -0.20
N ILE A 58 11.57 4.83 -0.45
CA ILE A 58 10.44 4.53 0.44
C ILE A 58 10.92 3.68 1.61
N ALA A 59 10.70 4.20 2.82
CA ALA A 59 11.04 3.51 4.07
C ALA A 59 9.91 2.59 4.53
N THR A 60 8.65 3.01 4.36
CA THR A 60 7.50 2.21 4.80
C THR A 60 6.36 2.25 3.79
N VAL A 61 5.64 1.13 3.73
CA VAL A 61 4.40 1.01 2.96
C VAL A 61 3.32 0.40 3.85
N SER A 62 2.11 0.96 3.75
CA SER A 62 0.91 0.40 4.38
C SER A 62 -0.17 0.24 3.32
N GLN A 63 -0.92 -0.86 3.43
CA GLN A 63 -1.99 -1.21 2.51
C GLN A 63 -3.26 -1.59 3.28
N SER A 64 -4.40 -1.17 2.76
CA SER A 64 -5.72 -1.65 3.15
C SER A 64 -6.58 -1.75 1.89
N VAL A 65 -6.97 -2.97 1.51
CA VAL A 65 -7.87 -3.23 0.38
C VAL A 65 -9.01 -4.09 0.90
N VAL A 66 -10.23 -3.54 0.86
CA VAL A 66 -11.39 -4.13 1.53
C VAL A 66 -12.57 -4.21 0.56
N ASN A 67 -13.09 -5.41 0.38
CA ASN A 67 -14.35 -5.65 -0.32
C ASN A 67 -15.51 -5.32 0.62
N ARG A 68 -16.33 -4.32 0.28
CA ARG A 68 -17.45 -3.89 1.12
C ARG A 68 -18.74 -4.58 0.71
N PHE A 69 -19.43 -5.16 1.69
CA PHE A 69 -20.74 -5.77 1.54
C PHE A 69 -21.74 -5.12 2.51
N THR A 70 -23.00 -4.99 2.10
CA THR A 70 -24.11 -4.57 2.97
C THR A 70 -25.29 -5.46 2.67
N ASN A 71 -25.83 -6.12 3.70
CA ASN A 71 -26.92 -7.10 3.58
C ASN A 71 -26.60 -8.17 2.50
N GLY A 72 -25.37 -8.70 2.52
CA GLY A 72 -24.87 -9.67 1.53
C GLY A 72 -24.59 -9.12 0.12
N ARG A 73 -24.93 -7.85 -0.17
CA ARG A 73 -24.74 -7.24 -1.48
C ARG A 73 -23.42 -6.46 -1.56
N TYR A 74 -22.62 -6.76 -2.58
CA TYR A 74 -21.37 -6.07 -2.86
C TYR A 74 -21.59 -4.58 -3.18
N LYS A 75 -20.91 -3.70 -2.43
CA LYS A 75 -20.99 -2.24 -2.57
C LYS A 75 -19.78 -1.65 -3.27
N GLY A 76 -18.66 -2.35 -3.32
CA GLY A 76 -17.44 -1.88 -3.98
C GLY A 76 -16.22 -2.24 -3.15
N THR A 77 -15.07 -2.21 -3.81
CA THR A 77 -13.77 -2.43 -3.18
C THR A 77 -13.17 -1.07 -2.88
N SER A 78 -12.87 -0.82 -1.61
CA SER A 78 -12.10 0.35 -1.20
C SER A 78 -10.64 -0.03 -1.09
N PHE A 79 -9.76 0.88 -1.48
CA PHE A 79 -8.34 0.71 -1.28
C PHE A 79 -7.71 1.98 -0.69
N ARG A 80 -6.66 1.78 0.09
CA ARG A 80 -5.75 2.80 0.59
C ARG A 80 -4.35 2.20 0.63
N TYR A 81 -3.41 2.94 0.06
CA TYR A 81 -1.98 2.75 0.23
C TYR A 81 -1.40 4.04 0.81
N ALA A 82 -0.46 3.92 1.74
CA ALA A 82 0.37 5.04 2.17
C ALA A 82 1.83 4.62 2.08
N LEU A 83 2.61 5.40 1.34
CA LEU A 83 4.04 5.21 1.18
C LEU A 83 4.73 6.37 1.86
N THR A 84 5.67 6.07 2.76
CA THR A 84 6.46 7.08 3.48
C THR A 84 7.90 6.99 3.02
N ARG A 85 8.41 8.11 2.50
CA ARG A 85 9.81 8.27 2.13
C ARG A 85 10.69 8.34 3.38
N THR A 86 11.98 8.06 3.24
CA THR A 86 12.97 8.12 4.33
C THR A 86 13.04 9.46 5.05
N ASP A 87 12.68 10.57 4.40
CA ASP A 87 12.61 11.91 4.99
C ASP A 87 11.24 12.23 5.63
N GLY A 88 10.35 11.24 5.72
CA GLY A 88 9.02 11.39 6.31
C GLY A 88 7.94 11.88 5.35
N ALA A 89 8.26 12.27 4.12
CA ALA A 89 7.25 12.68 3.15
C ALA A 89 6.31 11.50 2.80
N GLN A 90 5.00 11.78 2.71
CA GLN A 90 4.00 10.74 2.45
C GLN A 90 3.24 10.97 1.14
N ILE A 91 2.92 9.87 0.48
CA ILE A 91 1.95 9.84 -0.62
C ILE A 91 0.89 8.78 -0.36
N HIS A 92 -0.36 9.12 -0.70
CA HIS A 92 -1.49 8.23 -0.52
C HIS A 92 -2.16 7.89 -1.85
N PHE A 93 -2.43 6.61 -2.05
CA PHE A 93 -3.27 6.12 -3.15
C PHE A 93 -4.55 5.57 -2.55
N LEU A 94 -5.67 6.25 -2.74
CA LEU A 94 -6.94 5.80 -2.18
C LEU A 94 -8.11 6.08 -3.10
N GLY A 95 -9.13 5.23 -3.00
CA GLY A 95 -10.32 5.31 -3.82
C GLY A 95 -11.20 4.09 -3.65
N SER A 96 -12.17 3.96 -4.54
CA SER A 96 -12.98 2.75 -4.61
C SER A 96 -13.43 2.48 -6.04
N TYR A 97 -13.67 1.21 -6.36
CA TYR A 97 -14.15 0.76 -7.66
C TYR A 97 -15.11 -0.41 -7.50
N LYS A 98 -15.80 -0.77 -8.58
CA LYS A 98 -16.56 -2.03 -8.67
C LYS A 98 -15.65 -3.10 -9.24
N ASP A 99 -15.41 -4.15 -8.49
CA ASP A 99 -14.63 -5.31 -8.93
C ASP A 99 -15.50 -6.23 -9.80
N SER A 100 -14.96 -6.62 -10.95
CA SER A 100 -15.60 -7.55 -11.89
C SER A 100 -15.82 -8.94 -11.30
N ALA A 101 -15.05 -9.34 -10.28
CA ALA A 101 -15.27 -10.59 -9.56
C ALA A 101 -16.63 -10.63 -8.83
N TYR A 102 -17.19 -9.47 -8.47
CA TYR A 102 -18.45 -9.37 -7.70
C TYR A 102 -19.55 -8.59 -8.42
N ALA A 103 -19.22 -7.76 -9.41
CA ALA A 103 -20.17 -6.91 -10.12
C ALA A 103 -20.06 -7.10 -11.64
N ARG A 104 -21.08 -7.74 -12.23
CA ARG A 104 -21.14 -8.05 -13.68
C ARG A 104 -21.00 -6.82 -14.59
N ARG A 105 -21.42 -5.63 -14.13
CA ARG A 105 -21.35 -4.36 -14.87
C ARG A 105 -20.17 -3.49 -14.44
N ALA A 106 -19.15 -4.06 -13.80
CA ALA A 106 -17.92 -3.34 -13.48
C ALA A 106 -17.24 -2.89 -14.78
N ASP A 107 -16.84 -1.62 -14.83
CA ASP A 107 -15.99 -1.12 -15.90
C ASP A 107 -14.53 -1.59 -15.65
N PRO A 108 -13.96 -2.45 -16.51
CA PRO A 108 -12.59 -2.94 -16.33
C PRO A 108 -11.55 -1.83 -16.47
N ASN A 109 -11.88 -0.72 -17.14
CA ASN A 109 -10.98 0.41 -17.39
C ASN A 109 -11.17 1.58 -16.42
N HIS A 110 -12.03 1.41 -15.42
CA HIS A 110 -12.32 2.43 -14.42
C HIS A 110 -11.02 2.95 -13.78
N TRP A 111 -10.82 4.27 -13.80
CA TRP A 111 -9.56 4.90 -13.37
C TRP A 111 -9.12 4.47 -11.97
N ALA A 112 -10.06 4.31 -11.02
CA ALA A 112 -9.74 3.92 -9.65
C ALA A 112 -9.25 2.46 -9.56
N ARG A 113 -9.64 1.59 -10.50
CA ARG A 113 -9.10 0.22 -10.58
C ARG A 113 -7.65 0.25 -11.06
N ARG A 114 -7.34 1.04 -12.09
CA ARG A 114 -5.96 1.28 -12.55
C ARG A 114 -5.11 1.94 -11.47
N TYR A 115 -5.69 2.85 -10.68
CA TYR A 115 -5.01 3.50 -9.55
C TYR A 115 -4.74 2.52 -8.38
N ASN A 116 -5.66 1.58 -8.11
CA ASN A 116 -5.38 0.48 -7.19
C ASN A 116 -4.24 -0.42 -7.70
N GLN A 117 -4.21 -0.72 -9.01
CA GLN A 117 -3.12 -1.51 -9.61
C GLN A 117 -1.76 -0.82 -9.47
N LEU A 118 -1.71 0.51 -9.63
CA LEU A 118 -0.50 1.29 -9.31
C LEU A 118 -0.08 1.08 -7.85
N GLY A 119 -1.01 1.19 -6.90
CA GLY A 119 -0.73 0.96 -5.49
C GLY A 119 -0.21 -0.46 -5.19
N GLN A 120 -0.79 -1.48 -5.82
CA GLN A 120 -0.33 -2.87 -5.71
C GLN A 120 1.10 -3.05 -6.24
N ARG A 121 1.38 -2.51 -7.45
CA ARG A 121 2.72 -2.56 -8.04
C ARG A 121 3.74 -1.83 -7.19
N ALA A 122 3.41 -0.64 -6.70
CA ALA A 122 4.28 0.14 -5.83
C ALA A 122 4.57 -0.61 -4.52
N ASN A 123 3.55 -1.18 -3.88
CA ASN A 123 3.71 -2.00 -2.68
C ASN A 123 4.65 -3.19 -2.94
N GLN A 124 4.38 -3.99 -3.98
CA GLN A 124 5.21 -5.14 -4.33
C GLN A 124 6.67 -4.73 -4.59
N ARG A 125 6.90 -3.64 -5.35
CA ARG A 125 8.23 -3.19 -5.70
C ARG A 125 9.01 -2.68 -4.48
N VAL A 126 8.37 -1.88 -3.63
CA VAL A 126 8.98 -1.38 -2.39
C VAL A 126 9.27 -2.55 -1.44
N SER A 127 8.34 -3.49 -1.25
CA SER A 127 8.57 -4.67 -0.41
C SER A 127 9.76 -5.51 -0.91
N GLN A 128 9.93 -5.68 -2.22
CA GLN A 128 11.09 -6.37 -2.79
C GLN A 128 12.41 -5.66 -2.49
N LEU A 129 12.42 -4.32 -2.50
CA LEU A 129 13.61 -3.52 -2.19
C LEU A 129 13.96 -3.55 -0.70
N LEU A 130 12.96 -3.60 0.18
CA LEU A 130 13.15 -3.63 1.64
C LEU A 130 13.42 -5.04 2.20
N LEU A 131 13.05 -6.10 1.46
CA LEU A 131 13.16 -7.48 1.95
C LEU A 131 14.60 -7.88 2.34
N PRO A 132 15.65 -7.60 1.55
CA PRO A 132 17.01 -8.01 1.91
C PRO A 132 17.47 -7.43 3.25
N SER A 133 17.27 -6.12 3.48
CA SER A 133 17.68 -5.48 4.73
C SER A 133 16.83 -5.94 5.92
N ALA A 134 15.54 -6.19 5.71
CA ALA A 134 14.68 -6.79 6.73
C ALA A 134 15.16 -8.18 7.15
N VAL A 135 15.51 -9.04 6.19
CA VAL A 135 16.05 -10.38 6.48
C VAL A 135 17.36 -10.30 7.24
N GLU A 136 18.28 -9.41 6.84
CA GLU A 136 19.54 -9.22 7.55
C GLU A 136 19.35 -8.71 8.99
N ALA A 137 18.36 -7.84 9.22
CA ALA A 137 18.00 -7.42 10.57
C ALA A 137 17.56 -8.61 11.44
N LEU A 138 16.64 -9.43 10.93
CA LEU A 138 16.21 -10.64 11.65
C LEU A 138 17.37 -11.60 11.91
N ARG A 139 18.30 -11.78 10.96
CA ARG A 139 19.50 -12.63 11.13
C ARG A 139 20.44 -12.16 12.24
N ARG A 140 20.50 -10.84 12.48
CA ARG A 140 21.26 -10.27 13.61
C ARG A 140 20.55 -10.37 14.96
N GLY A 141 19.32 -10.87 14.98
CA GLY A 141 18.47 -10.91 16.17
C GLY A 141 17.68 -9.63 16.40
N ASP A 142 17.67 -8.69 15.44
CA ASP A 142 16.84 -7.49 15.52
C ASP A 142 15.35 -7.85 15.39
N SER A 143 14.47 -7.02 15.94
CA SER A 143 13.01 -7.13 15.78
C SER A 143 12.51 -6.12 14.75
N LEU A 144 11.62 -6.56 13.86
CA LEU A 144 11.01 -5.74 12.82
C LEU A 144 9.58 -5.36 13.19
N ALA A 145 9.31 -4.06 13.31
CA ALA A 145 7.98 -3.56 13.64
C ALA A 145 7.10 -3.37 12.38
N PHE A 146 5.88 -3.92 12.43
CA PHE A 146 4.84 -3.76 11.42
C PHE A 146 3.54 -3.29 12.07
N GLY A 147 3.40 -1.98 12.25
CA GLY A 147 2.21 -1.39 12.87
C GLY A 147 1.99 -1.89 14.30
N LYS A 148 1.03 -2.79 14.49
CA LYS A 148 0.67 -3.33 15.83
C LYS A 148 1.35 -4.65 16.18
N ILE A 149 2.14 -5.21 15.26
CA ILE A 149 2.89 -6.45 15.48
C ILE A 149 4.37 -6.18 15.29
N ALA A 150 5.20 -7.03 15.88
CA ALA A 150 6.63 -7.08 15.61
C ALA A 150 7.06 -8.52 15.34
N ILE A 151 8.05 -8.70 14.46
CA ILE A 151 8.57 -9.99 14.03
C ILE A 151 10.01 -10.10 14.52
N SER A 152 10.35 -11.18 15.23
CA SER A 152 11.71 -11.47 15.68
C SER A 152 12.09 -12.93 15.40
N ALA A 153 13.31 -13.32 15.78
CA ALA A 153 13.74 -14.71 15.71
C ALA A 153 12.86 -15.67 16.55
N ASP A 154 12.20 -15.18 17.59
CA ASP A 154 11.40 -16.00 18.51
C ASP A 154 9.96 -16.21 18.03
N GLY A 155 9.42 -15.28 17.25
CA GLY A 155 8.04 -15.35 16.76
C GLY A 155 7.45 -14.00 16.37
N ILE A 156 6.12 -13.93 16.44
CA ILE A 156 5.36 -12.71 16.18
C ILE A 156 4.82 -12.16 17.50
N GLN A 157 5.32 -11.00 17.89
CA GLN A 157 4.82 -10.24 19.05
C GLN A 157 3.62 -9.39 18.63
N SER A 158 2.56 -9.45 19.42
CA SER A 158 1.41 -8.55 19.30
C SER A 158 1.00 -8.00 20.67
N LYS A 159 -0.09 -7.24 20.73
CA LYS A 159 -0.66 -6.78 22.01
C LYS A 159 -1.15 -7.91 22.92
N THR A 160 -1.49 -9.07 22.35
CA THR A 160 -2.03 -10.21 23.12
C THR A 160 -0.95 -11.17 23.61
N GLY A 161 0.30 -11.01 23.14
CA GLY A 161 1.42 -11.87 23.49
C GLY A 161 2.32 -12.19 22.31
N LEU A 162 3.33 -13.02 22.58
CA LEU A 162 4.22 -13.61 21.59
C LEU A 162 3.61 -14.93 21.09
N VAL A 163 3.53 -15.09 19.78
CA VAL A 163 3.21 -16.38 19.14
C VAL A 163 4.51 -16.95 18.56
N PRO A 164 5.06 -18.04 19.13
CA PRO A 164 6.28 -18.67 18.64
C PRO A 164 6.13 -19.20 17.23
N TRP A 165 7.23 -19.25 16.45
CA TRP A 165 7.19 -19.78 15.08
C TRP A 165 6.66 -21.22 14.99
N ALA A 166 7.00 -22.06 15.98
CA ALA A 166 6.54 -23.45 16.04
C ALA A 166 5.02 -23.58 16.16
N ASP A 167 4.36 -22.58 16.72
CA ASP A 167 2.92 -22.56 16.92
C ASP A 167 2.20 -21.94 15.73
N ILE A 168 2.89 -21.42 14.70
CA ILE A 168 2.25 -20.79 13.54
C ILE A 168 2.06 -21.84 12.43
N SER A 169 0.79 -22.15 12.13
CA SER A 169 0.42 -23.09 11.06
C SER A 169 0.24 -22.40 9.71
N SER A 170 -0.26 -21.16 9.71
CA SER A 170 -0.44 -20.37 8.48
C SER A 170 -0.52 -18.88 8.78
N VAL A 171 -0.12 -18.08 7.78
CA VAL A 171 -0.27 -16.62 7.77
C VAL A 171 -0.99 -16.25 6.48
N SER A 172 -2.09 -15.50 6.57
CA SER A 172 -2.79 -14.93 5.42
C SER A 172 -2.91 -13.42 5.56
N ALA A 173 -2.97 -12.72 4.43
CA ALA A 173 -3.28 -11.30 4.38
C ALA A 173 -4.41 -11.09 3.37
N ASP A 174 -5.63 -10.89 3.85
CA ASP A 174 -6.83 -10.70 3.02
C ASP A 174 -7.77 -9.67 3.63
N ASN A 175 -8.56 -9.00 2.77
CA ASN A 175 -9.54 -7.98 3.16
C ASN A 175 -9.01 -6.89 4.12
N GLY A 176 -7.72 -6.56 4.04
CA GLY A 176 -7.08 -5.56 4.91
C GLY A 176 -6.68 -6.06 6.30
N TYR A 177 -6.77 -7.37 6.55
CA TYR A 177 -6.36 -8.01 7.78
C TYR A 177 -5.17 -8.95 7.52
N VAL A 178 -4.32 -9.10 8.53
CA VAL A 178 -3.33 -10.18 8.59
C VAL A 178 -3.83 -11.16 9.63
N THR A 179 -4.04 -12.41 9.22
CA THR A 179 -4.49 -13.51 10.08
C THR A 179 -3.34 -14.47 10.28
N ILE A 180 -3.03 -14.74 11.55
CA ILE A 180 -2.01 -15.71 11.96
C ILE A 180 -2.76 -16.84 12.65
N ASN A 181 -2.73 -18.04 12.07
CA ASN A 181 -3.42 -19.19 12.64
C ASN A 181 -2.44 -20.04 13.45
N GLY A 182 -2.74 -20.23 14.73
CA GLY A 182 -2.01 -21.15 15.58
C GLY A 182 -2.25 -22.61 15.19
N ALA A 183 -1.25 -23.47 15.33
CA ALA A 183 -1.39 -24.92 15.33
C ALA A 183 -2.14 -25.32 16.61
N GLY A 184 -3.48 -25.21 16.58
CA GLY A 184 -4.37 -25.80 17.57
C GLY A 184 -4.14 -25.37 19.02
N THR A 185 -4.46 -24.13 19.39
CA THR A 185 -5.11 -23.86 20.68
C THR A 185 -5.98 -22.61 20.54
N PHE A 186 -7.30 -22.80 20.46
CA PHE A 186 -8.27 -21.74 20.70
C PHE A 186 -8.15 -21.36 22.18
N TRP A 187 -7.65 -20.17 22.49
CA TRP A 187 -7.81 -19.59 23.82
C TRP A 187 -9.10 -18.75 23.79
N SER A 188 -10.11 -19.20 24.56
CA SER A 188 -11.32 -18.44 24.88
C SER A 188 -11.06 -17.35 25.89
#